data_AF-T1BRY7-F1
#
_entry.id   AF-T1BRY7-F1
#
_cell.length_a   1.000
_cell.length_b   1.000
_cell.length_c   1.000
_cell.angle_alpha   90.00
_cell.angle_beta   90.00
_cell.angle_gamma   90.00
#
_symmetry.space_group_name_H-M   'P 1'
#
loop_
_entity.id
_entity.type
_entity.pdbx_description
1 polymer ?
#
loop_
_entity_poly.entity_id
_entity_poly.type
_entity_poly.pdbx_seq_one_letter_code
_entity_poly.pdbx_strand_id
1 'polypeptide(L)'
;MLEHGGNLTLAVQRFGRPAGRWLDLSTGINPHAWPIPSIPAELWHCLPNMDDDLKKVACHYFGFPQVLPVAGTQAALQMLPTLRPYSRVAIHAP
;
A
#
# COMPACT_ATOMS: atom_id res chain seq x y z
N MET A 1 -2.17 0.49 -18.96
CA MET A 1 -1.84 0.25 -17.54
C MET A 1 -0.98 1.42 -17.11
N LEU A 2 -1.39 2.20 -16.12
CA LEU A 2 -0.51 3.27 -15.62
C LEU A 2 0.76 2.60 -15.12
N GLU A 3 1.89 2.96 -15.71
CA GLU A 3 3.17 2.41 -15.28
C GLU A 3 3.45 2.89 -13.86
N HIS A 4 3.64 1.94 -12.95
CA HIS A 4 4.12 2.21 -11.60
C HIS A 4 5.61 1.84 -11.53
N GLY A 5 6.37 2.55 -10.70
CA GLY A 5 7.74 2.16 -10.40
C GLY A 5 7.82 0.84 -9.62
N GLY A 6 9.04 0.36 -9.39
CA GLY A 6 9.33 -0.87 -8.66
C GLY A 6 9.50 -2.11 -9.54
N ASN A 7 9.30 -1.99 -10.86
CA ASN A 7 9.54 -3.09 -11.78
C ASN A 7 11.03 -3.19 -12.18
N LEU A 8 11.87 -3.60 -11.23
CA LEU A 8 13.30 -3.75 -11.45
C LEU A 8 13.61 -4.78 -12.56
N THR A 9 12.80 -5.82 -12.69
CA THR A 9 12.95 -6.83 -13.75
C THR A 9 12.85 -6.22 -15.14
N LEU A 10 11.89 -5.33 -15.36
CA LEU A 10 11.75 -4.61 -16.63
C LEU A 10 12.98 -3.73 -16.92
N ALA A 11 13.52 -3.06 -15.90
CA ALA A 11 14.74 -2.26 -16.04
C ALA A 11 15.96 -3.13 -16.38
N VAL A 12 16.13 -4.27 -15.70
CA VAL A 12 17.19 -5.24 -15.97
C VAL A 12 17.13 -5.72 -17.42
N GLN A 13 15.93 -6.10 -17.90
CA GLN A 13 15.73 -6.54 -19.28
C GLN A 13 16.03 -5.43 -20.29
N ARG A 14 15.58 -4.20 -20.01
CA ARG A 14 15.72 -3.06 -20.92
C ARG A 14 17.16 -2.57 -21.05
N PHE A 15 17.93 -2.60 -19.97
CA PHE A 15 19.26 -1.97 -19.92
C PHE A 15 20.42 -2.97 -19.77
N GLY A 16 20.15 -4.28 -19.70
CA GLY A 16 21.17 -5.33 -19.67
C GLY A 16 22.08 -5.32 -18.44
N ARG A 17 21.66 -4.68 -17.34
CA ARG A 17 22.44 -4.62 -16.08
C ARG A 17 21.86 -5.58 -15.04
N PRO A 18 22.70 -6.38 -14.35
CA PRO A 18 22.22 -7.31 -13.31
C PRO A 18 21.45 -6.60 -12.19
N ALA A 19 20.43 -7.25 -11.61
CA ALA A 19 19.56 -6.67 -10.58
C ALA A 19 20.33 -6.05 -9.39
N GLY A 20 21.38 -6.70 -8.90
CA GLY A 20 22.21 -6.19 -7.79
C GLY A 20 23.07 -4.96 -8.12
N ARG A 21 23.02 -4.45 -9.35
CA ARG A 21 23.71 -3.23 -9.79
C ARG A 21 22.77 -2.03 -9.93
N TRP A 22 21.56 -2.15 -9.42
CA TRP A 22 20.56 -1.10 -9.44
C TRP A 22 20.37 -0.49 -8.05
N LEU A 23 20.21 0.83 -8.04
CA LEU A 23 19.57 1.54 -6.95
C LEU A 23 18.18 1.92 -7.44
N ASP A 24 17.15 1.27 -6.91
CA ASP A 24 15.77 1.53 -7.32
C ASP A 24 15.21 2.77 -6.61
N LEU A 25 15.13 3.87 -7.35
CA LEU A 25 14.54 5.15 -6.91
C LEU A 25 13.16 5.40 -7.52
N SER A 26 12.57 4.38 -8.16
CA SER A 26 11.27 4.51 -8.84
C SER A 26 10.08 4.33 -7.89
N THR A 27 10.32 3.97 -6.64
CA THR A 27 9.29 3.81 -5.59
C THR A 27 9.55 4.74 -4.40
N GLY A 28 8.50 5.02 -3.64
CA GLY A 28 8.59 5.73 -2.35
C GLY A 28 8.75 4.80 -1.13
N ILE A 29 9.26 3.59 -1.32
CA ILE A 29 9.40 2.61 -0.22
C ILE A 29 10.62 2.96 0.64
N ASN A 30 10.45 2.95 1.96
CA ASN A 30 11.57 3.14 2.89
C ASN A 30 12.56 1.96 2.78
N PRO A 31 13.85 2.19 2.48
CA PRO A 31 14.84 1.13 2.41
C PRO A 31 15.13 0.48 3.77
N HIS A 32 14.81 1.17 4.87
CA HIS A 32 14.90 0.62 6.22
C HIS A 32 13.58 -0.05 6.58
N ALA A 33 13.61 -1.38 6.66
CA ALA A 33 12.46 -2.17 7.04
C ALA A 33 11.98 -1.83 8.45
N TRP A 34 10.66 -1.79 8.64
CA TRP A 34 10.07 -1.75 9.97
C TRP A 34 10.44 -3.03 10.74
N PRO A 35 10.79 -2.97 12.03
CA PRO A 35 11.16 -4.15 12.82
C PRO A 35 9.92 -4.97 13.14
N ILE A 36 9.51 -5.82 12.21
CA ILE A 36 8.38 -6.74 12.38
C ILE A 36 8.85 -7.90 13.28
N PRO A 37 8.13 -8.22 14.37
CA PRO A 37 8.46 -9.38 15.21
C PRO A 37 8.19 -10.69 14.46
N SER A 38 8.60 -11.82 15.03
CA SER A 38 8.21 -13.13 14.49
C SER A 38 6.68 -13.24 14.47
N ILE A 39 6.11 -13.48 13.29
CA ILE A 39 4.68 -13.67 13.10
C ILE A 39 4.38 -15.18 13.16
N PRO A 40 3.50 -15.66 14.06
CA PRO A 40 3.09 -17.05 14.11
C PRO A 40 2.60 -17.57 12.75
N ALA A 41 2.99 -18.80 12.40
CA ALA A 41 2.72 -19.37 11.08
C ALA A 41 1.21 -19.51 10.80
N GLU A 42 0.43 -19.76 11.85
CA GLU A 42 -1.01 -19.97 11.78
C GLU A 42 -1.75 -18.73 11.25
N LEU A 43 -1.23 -17.52 11.54
CA LEU A 43 -1.84 -16.27 11.08
C LEU A 43 -1.81 -16.11 9.55
N TRP A 44 -0.93 -16.85 8.84
CA TRP A 44 -0.91 -16.86 7.38
C TRP A 44 -1.98 -17.78 6.77
N HIS A 45 -2.49 -18.74 7.55
CA HIS A 45 -3.44 -19.75 7.09
C HIS A 45 -4.87 -19.52 7.60
N CYS A 46 -5.06 -18.54 8.48
CA CYS A 46 -6.37 -18.14 8.97
C CYS A 46 -6.92 -16.95 8.18
N LEU A 47 -8.24 -16.92 8.00
CA LEU A 47 -8.91 -15.72 7.52
C LEU A 47 -8.86 -14.61 8.60
N PRO A 48 -8.83 -13.33 8.21
CA PRO A 48 -8.96 -12.24 9.16
C PRO A 48 -10.23 -12.37 10.00
N ASN A 49 -10.11 -12.13 11.31
CA ASN A 49 -11.27 -12.06 12.18
C ASN A 49 -11.94 -10.68 12.03
N MET A 50 -13.27 -10.65 11.97
CA MET A 50 -14.03 -9.40 11.83
C MET A 50 -14.05 -8.57 13.13
N ASP A 51 -13.86 -9.23 14.27
CA ASP A 51 -13.86 -8.63 15.61
C ASP A 51 -12.43 -8.47 16.18
N ASP A 52 -11.47 -8.10 15.35
CA ASP A 52 -10.10 -7.82 15.81
C ASP A 52 -9.94 -6.40 16.40
N ASP A 53 -8.81 -6.18 17.08
CA ASP A 53 -8.48 -4.90 17.71
C ASP A 53 -7.84 -3.88 16.73
N LEU A 54 -7.72 -4.20 15.43
CA LEU A 54 -6.96 -3.38 14.47
C LEU A 54 -7.49 -1.95 14.42
N LYS A 55 -8.82 -1.79 14.29
CA LYS A 55 -9.45 -0.46 14.22
C LYS A 55 -9.21 0.34 15.49
N LYS A 56 -9.33 -0.30 16.66
CA LYS A 56 -9.13 0.34 17.97
C LYS A 56 -7.70 0.84 18.14
N VAL A 57 -6.72 0.00 17.83
CA VAL A 57 -5.29 0.36 17.88
C VAL A 57 -4.97 1.49 16.89
N ALA A 58 -5.49 1.39 15.66
CA ALA A 58 -5.29 2.43 14.65
C ALA A 58 -5.94 3.76 15.05
N CYS A 59 -7.18 3.77 15.56
CA CYS A 59 -7.80 4.99 16.09
C CYS A 59 -6.95 5.65 17.18
N HIS A 60 -6.41 4.85 18.12
CA HIS A 60 -5.53 5.35 19.17
C HIS A 60 -4.23 5.92 18.61
N TYR A 61 -3.56 5.20 17.71
CA TYR A 61 -2.28 5.60 17.12
C TYR A 61 -2.40 6.87 16.27
N PHE A 62 -3.43 6.96 15.42
CA PHE A 62 -3.62 8.11 14.54
C PHE A 62 -4.38 9.27 15.20
N GLY A 63 -4.98 9.07 16.36
CA GLY A 63 -5.77 10.10 17.06
C GLY A 63 -7.11 10.43 16.39
N PHE A 64 -7.68 9.51 15.60
CA PHE A 64 -8.97 9.69 14.94
C PHE A 64 -10.06 8.84 15.58
N PRO A 65 -11.33 9.30 15.60
CA PRO A 65 -12.43 8.55 16.21
C PRO A 65 -12.83 7.31 15.40
N GLN A 66 -12.59 7.31 14.09
CA GLN A 66 -12.95 6.21 13.19
C GLN A 66 -11.90 6.04 12.10
N VAL A 67 -11.63 4.79 11.73
CA VAL A 67 -10.74 4.40 10.64
C VAL A 67 -11.34 3.24 9.86
N LEU A 68 -11.00 3.14 8.57
CA LEU A 68 -11.39 2.04 7.69
C LEU A 68 -10.14 1.35 7.15
N PRO A 69 -9.82 0.12 7.61
CA PRO A 69 -8.77 -0.68 7.01
C PRO A 69 -9.11 -1.01 5.55
N VAL A 70 -8.13 -0.88 4.67
CA VAL A 70 -8.27 -1.14 3.23
C VAL A 70 -7.02 -1.84 2.70
N ALA A 71 -7.17 -2.59 1.61
CA ALA A 71 -6.07 -3.26 0.92
C ALA A 71 -5.21 -2.25 0.11
N GLY A 72 -4.57 -1.33 0.82
CA GLY A 72 -3.77 -0.24 0.25
C GLY A 72 -4.59 0.97 -0.21
N THR A 73 -3.94 2.13 -0.31
CA THR A 73 -4.57 3.41 -0.66
C THR A 73 -5.24 3.39 -2.04
N GLN A 74 -4.69 2.65 -3.00
CA GLN A 74 -5.27 2.54 -4.35
C GLN A 74 -6.70 1.97 -4.31
N ALA A 75 -6.95 0.94 -3.49
CA ALA A 75 -8.28 0.36 -3.34
C ALA A 75 -9.30 1.38 -2.81
N ALA A 76 -8.89 2.19 -1.82
CA ALA A 76 -9.74 3.27 -1.30
C ALA A 76 -10.01 4.35 -2.36
N LEU A 77 -8.97 4.84 -3.04
CA LEU A 77 -9.11 5.88 -4.08
C LEU A 77 -10.00 5.44 -5.23
N GLN A 78 -9.90 4.18 -5.66
CA GLN A 78 -10.76 3.61 -6.70
C GLN A 78 -12.22 3.46 -6.26
N MET A 79 -12.47 3.31 -4.96
CA MET A 79 -13.82 3.25 -4.41
C MET A 79 -14.48 4.63 -4.30
N LEU A 80 -13.72 5.70 -4.06
CA LEU A 80 -14.28 7.05 -3.82
C LEU A 80 -15.30 7.53 -4.87
N PRO A 81 -15.15 7.30 -6.19
CA PRO A 81 -16.13 7.71 -7.19
C PRO A 81 -17.49 7.01 -7.05
N THR A 82 -17.56 5.81 -6.46
CA THR A 82 -18.81 5.04 -6.30
C THR A 82 -19.61 5.46 -5.06
N LEU A 83 -18.95 6.13 -4.11
CA LEU A 83 -19.53 6.52 -2.81
C LEU A 83 -20.26 7.87 -2.85
N ARG A 84 -20.36 8.51 -4.02
CA ARG A 84 -21.00 9.81 -4.18
C ARG A 84 -21.75 9.92 -5.51
N PRO A 85 -22.80 10.75 -5.58
CA PRO A 85 -23.44 11.08 -6.85
C PRO A 85 -22.47 11.74 -7.84
N TYR A 86 -22.83 11.72 -9.12
CA TYR A 86 -22.08 12.41 -10.16
C TYR A 86 -21.84 13.87 -9.78
N SER A 87 -20.57 14.29 -9.83
CA SER A 87 -20.16 15.60 -9.34
C SER A 87 -18.81 15.98 -9.94
N ARG A 88 -18.54 17.29 -10.00
CA ARG A 88 -17.26 17.83 -10.47
C ARG A 88 -16.16 17.59 -9.44
N VAL A 89 -15.00 17.13 -9.88
CA VAL A 89 -13.78 16.99 -9.06
C VAL A 89 -12.67 17.86 -9.62
N ALA A 90 -11.76 18.28 -8.73
CA ALA A 90 -10.45 18.76 -9.13
C ALA A 90 -9.44 17.63 -8.94
N ILE A 91 -8.61 17.39 -9.95
CA ILE A 91 -7.41 16.56 -9.84
C ILE A 91 -6.24 17.51 -10.02
N HIS A 92 -5.46 17.70 -8.96
CA HIS A 92 -4.25 18.51 -9.04
C HIS A 92 -3.14 17.65 -9.65
N ALA A 93 -2.63 18.07 -10.80
CA ALA A 93 -1.39 17.56 -11.38
C ALA A 93 -0.27 18.58 -11.08
N PRO A 94 0.99 18.13 -10.94
CA PRO A 94 2.16 19.01 -10.96
C PRO A 94 2.27 19.81 -12.26
#